data_AF-A0A4R0FFC7-F1
#
_entry.id   AF-A0A4R0FFC7-F1
#
_cell.length_a   1.000
_cell.length_b   1.000
_cell.length_c   1.000
_cell.angle_alpha   90.00
_cell.angle_beta   90.00
_cell.angle_gamma   90.00
#
_symmetry.space_group_name_H-M   'P 1'
#
loop_
_entity.id
_entity.type
_entity.pdbx_description
1 polymer ?
#
loop_
_entity_poly.entity_id
_entity_poly.type
_entity_poly.pdbx_seq_one_letter_code
_entity_poly.pdbx_strand_id
1 'polypeptide(L)' 'MDMQLLQQVLGWCLALNYLILLIWFLVFIYARTWMKSLHGRWFNLNDQTFDAIHYAAMAVYKILIMVFNLVPFIVLSLLS' A
#
# COMPACT_ATOMS: atom_id res chain seq x y z
N MET A 1 -2.33 25.25 11.49
CA MET A 1 -3.13 24.16 10.91
C MET A 1 -3.97 23.58 12.04
N ASP A 2 -5.26 23.37 11.82
CA ASP A 2 -6.14 22.80 12.84
C ASP A 2 -5.80 21.32 13.08
N MET A 3 -5.72 20.92 14.36
CA MET A 3 -5.43 19.55 14.79
C MET A 3 -6.48 18.58 14.23
N GLN A 4 -7.74 19.01 14.18
CA GLN A 4 -8.85 18.23 13.64
C GLN A 4 -8.71 18.01 12.12
N LEU A 5 -8.30 19.05 11.39
CA LEU A 5 -8.03 18.93 9.95
C LEU A 5 -6.89 17.95 9.68
N LEU A 6 -5.80 18.01 10.46
CA LEU A 6 -4.67 17.09 10.28
C LEU A 6 -5.07 15.63 10.58
N GLN A 7 -5.87 15.40 11.62
CA GLN A 7 -6.41 14.07 11.95
C GLN A 7 -7.29 13.53 10.81
N GLN A 8 -8.17 14.36 10.25
CA GLN A 8 -9.02 13.97 9.12
C GLN A 8 -8.19 13.62 7.87
N VAL A 9 -7.19 14.45 7.54
CA VAL A 9 -6.28 14.19 6.41
C VAL A 9 -5.55 12.86 6.59
N LEU A 10 -4.95 12.62 7.76
CA LEU A 10 -4.25 11.36 8.04
C LEU A 10 -5.20 10.15 8.02
N GLY A 11 -6.44 10.30 8.49
CA GLY A 11 -7.46 9.27 8.42
C GLY A 11 -7.82 8.89 6.98
N TRP A 12 -8.05 9.88 6.11
CA TRP A 12 -8.30 9.63 4.69
C TRP A 12 -7.09 9.06 3.96
N CYS A 13 -5.89 9.55 4.25
CA CYS A 13 -4.66 8.99 3.70
C CYS A 13 -4.50 7.53 4.14
N LEU A 14 -4.74 7.20 5.41
CA LEU A 14 -4.70 5.83 5.91
C LEU A 14 -5.67 4.92 5.15
N ALA A 15 -6.94 5.35 5.01
CA ALA A 15 -7.98 4.59 4.33
C ALA A 15 -7.64 4.35 2.85
N LEU A 16 -7.25 5.40 2.12
CA LEU A 16 -6.94 5.30 0.69
C LEU A 16 -5.68 4.47 0.43
N ASN A 17 -4.62 4.62 1.24
CA ASN A 17 -3.41 3.81 1.03
C ASN A 17 -3.68 2.32 1.33
N TYR A 18 -4.50 1.99 2.34
CA TYR A 18 -4.89 0.59 2.59
C TYR A 18 -5.79 0.05 1.47
N LEU A 19 -6.69 0.86 0.91
CA LEU A 19 -7.50 0.47 -0.25
C LEU A 19 -6.62 0.14 -1.47
N ILE A 20 -5.60 0.96 -1.76
CA ILE A 20 -4.63 0.70 -2.82
C ILE A 20 -3.88 -0.61 -2.55
N LEU A 21 -3.38 -0.81 -1.32
CA LEU A 21 -2.68 -2.03 -0.95
C LEU A 21 -3.57 -3.27 -1.10
N LEU A 22 -4.86 -3.17 -0.73
CA LEU A 22 -5.83 -4.25 -0.86
C LEU A 22 -6.16 -4.57 -2.32
N ILE A 23 -6.39 -3.55 -3.16
CA ILE A 23 -6.58 -3.72 -4.60
C ILE A 23 -5.35 -4.38 -5.21
N TRP A 24 -4.14 -3.91 -4.88
CA TRP A 24 -2.91 -4.51 -5.37
C TRP A 24 -2.82 -5.99 -4.98
N PHE A 25 -3.05 -6.32 -3.71
CA PHE A 25 -3.06 -7.69 -3.22
C PHE A 25 -4.08 -8.58 -3.97
N LEU A 26 -5.31 -8.09 -4.17
CA LEU A 26 -6.35 -8.82 -4.89
C LEU A 26 -5.98 -9.04 -6.36
N VAL A 27 -5.49 -8.02 -7.06
CA VAL A 27 -5.04 -8.16 -8.45
C VAL A 27 -3.86 -9.13 -8.53
N PHE A 28 -2.94 -9.12 -7.55
CA PHE A 28 -1.81 -10.04 -7.51
C PHE A 28 -2.25 -11.51 -7.33
N ILE A 29 -3.27 -11.79 -6.51
CA ILE A 29 -3.81 -13.14 -6.33
C ILE A 29 -4.63 -13.60 -7.55
N TYR A 30 -5.60 -12.79 -7.98
CA TYR A 30 -6.60 -13.22 -8.96
C TYR A 30 -6.19 -12.97 -10.42
N ALA A 31 -5.33 -11.99 -10.67
CA ALA A 31 -4.93 -11.56 -12.01
C ALA A 31 -3.40 -11.63 -12.21
N ARG A 32 -2.71 -12.54 -11.51
CA ARG A 32 -1.25 -12.73 -11.58
C ARG A 32 -0.74 -12.87 -13.02
N THR A 33 -1.37 -13.74 -13.82
CA THR A 33 -0.97 -14.01 -15.20
C THR A 33 -1.14 -12.79 -16.10
N TRP A 34 -2.22 -12.03 -15.91
CA TRP A 34 -2.45 -10.77 -16.63
C TRP A 34 -1.40 -9.71 -16.24
N MET A 35 -1.15 -9.56 -14.94
CA MET A 35 -0.16 -8.61 -14.42
C MET A 35 1.25 -8.94 -14.91
N LYS A 36 1.61 -10.23 -14.92
CA LYS A 36 2.88 -10.71 -15.46
C LYS A 36 2.97 -10.52 -16.98
N SER A 37 1.89 -10.75 -17.72
CA SER A 37 1.86 -10.48 -19.17
C SER A 37 2.07 -9.00 -19.48
N LEU A 38 1.43 -8.12 -18.69
CA LEU A 38 1.56 -6.68 -18.82
C LEU A 38 2.99 -6.21 -18.50
N HIS A 39 3.55 -6.61 -17.36
CA HIS A 39 4.92 -6.24 -16.97
C HIS A 39 5.99 -6.95 -17.82
N GLY A 40 5.69 -8.16 -18.30
CA GLY A 40 6.53 -8.99 -19.15
C GLY A 40 6.90 -8.36 -20.49
N ARG A 41 6.11 -7.36 -20.94
CA ARG A 41 6.41 -6.57 -22.14
C ARG A 41 7.63 -5.66 -21.96
N TRP A 42 7.95 -5.29 -20.72
CA TRP A 42 9.09 -4.41 -20.39
C TRP A 42 10.20 -5.14 -19.65
N PHE A 43 9.88 -6.20 -18.91
CA PHE A 43 10.85 -6.90 -18.06
C PHE A 43 10.69 -8.43 -18.16
N ASN A 44 11.77 -9.13 -18.48
CA ASN A 44 11.76 -10.59 -18.52
C ASN A 44 12.06 -11.18 -17.13
N LEU A 45 11.04 -11.23 -16.28
CA LEU A 45 11.14 -11.77 -14.92
C LEU A 45 10.60 -13.20 -14.86
N ASN A 46 11.34 -14.08 -14.18
CA ASN A 46 10.83 -15.39 -13.82
C ASN A 46 9.74 -15.28 -12.74
N ASP A 47 8.98 -16.36 -12.54
CA ASP A 47 7.86 -16.39 -11.59
C ASP A 47 8.26 -16.07 -10.14
N GLN A 48 9.36 -16.64 -9.68
CA GLN A 48 9.82 -16.47 -8.29
C GLN A 48 10.24 -15.03 -8.01
N THR A 49 11.00 -14.42 -8.93
CA THR A 49 11.43 -13.03 -8.83
C THR A 49 10.25 -12.06 -8.91
N PHE A 50 9.30 -12.33 -9.80
CA PHE A 50 8.08 -11.52 -9.90
C PHE A 50 7.31 -11.52 -8.57
N ASP A 51 7.10 -12.70 -7.99
CA ASP A 51 6.38 -12.84 -6.72
C ASP A 51 7.12 -12.18 -5.56
N ALA A 52 8.44 -12.39 -5.48
CA ALA A 52 9.27 -11.80 -4.43
C ALA A 52 9.25 -10.28 -4.47
N ILE A 53 9.35 -9.67 -5.67
CA ILE A 53 9.31 -8.20 -5.82
C ILE A 53 7.95 -7.64 -5.40
N HIS A 54 6.85 -8.26 -5.83
CA HIS A 54 5.51 -7.76 -5.49
C HIS A 54 5.22 -7.91 -4.00
N TYR A 55 5.59 -9.04 -3.40
CA TYR A 55 5.44 -9.25 -1.96
C TYR A 55 6.31 -8.28 -1.16
N ALA A 56 7.57 -8.09 -1.53
CA ALA A 56 8.47 -7.14 -0.88
C ALA A 56 7.96 -5.69 -1.02
N ALA A 57 7.48 -5.30 -2.21
CA ALA A 57 6.93 -3.97 -2.44
C ALA A 57 5.66 -3.73 -1.62
N MET A 58 4.75 -4.71 -1.54
CA MET A 58 3.58 -4.64 -0.66
C MET A 58 3.97 -4.53 0.82
N ALA A 59 4.99 -5.27 1.27
CA ALA A 59 5.48 -5.21 2.64
C ALA A 59 6.07 -3.82 2.98
N VAL A 60 6.92 -3.27 2.11
CA VAL A 60 7.48 -1.92 2.26
C VAL A 60 6.36 -0.88 2.25
N TYR A 61 5.43 -0.97 1.31
CA TYR A 61 4.31 -0.03 1.23
C TYR A 61 3.44 -0.07 2.50
N LYS A 62 3.14 -1.27 3.02
CA LYS A 62 2.44 -1.44 4.30
C LYS A 62 3.17 -0.76 5.47
N ILE A 63 4.50 -0.89 5.53
CA ILE A 63 5.32 -0.22 6.57
C ILE A 63 5.22 1.31 6.43
N LEU A 64 5.32 1.85 5.21
CA LEU A 64 5.17 3.29 4.97
C LEU A 64 3.80 3.80 5.42
N ILE A 65 2.73 3.03 5.17
CA ILE A 65 1.39 3.36 5.68
C ILE A 65 1.38 3.42 7.21
N MET A 66 2.00 2.45 7.87
CA MET A 66 2.07 2.42 9.33
C MET A 66 2.82 3.63 9.89
N VAL A 67 4.01 3.90 9.38
CA VAL A 67 4.90 4.96 9.88
C VAL A 67 4.36 6.36 9.60
N PHE A 68 3.86 6.61 8.38
CA PHE A 68 3.48 7.95 7.95
C PHE A 68 2.00 8.30 8.11
N ASN A 69 1.12 7.30 8.27
CA ASN A 69 -0.32 7.54 8.40
C ASN A 69 -0.89 7.01 9.70
N LEU A 70 -0.73 5.70 9.98
CA LEU A 70 -1.38 5.06 11.12
C LEU A 70 -0.85 5.59 12.46
N VAL A 71 0.47 5.58 12.66
CA VAL A 71 1.08 6.02 13.92
C VAL A 71 0.76 7.49 14.20
N PRO A 72 0.94 8.43 13.25
CA PRO A 72 0.53 9.82 13.45
C PRO A 72 -0.98 9.96 13.74
N PHE A 73 -1.84 9.27 12.99
CA PHE A 73 -3.29 9.31 13.21
C PHE A 73 -3.68 8.86 14.62
N ILE A 74 -3.08 7.78 15.12
CA ILE A 74 -3.30 7.29 16.49
C ILE A 74 -2.85 8.35 17.50
N VAL A 75 -1.65 8.90 17.34
CA VAL A 75 -1.12 9.94 18.24
C VAL A 75 -2.06 11.15 18.29
N LEU A 76 -2.53 11.65 17.15
CA LEU A 76 -3.46 12.78 17.13
C LEU A 76 -4.79 12.43 17.80
N SER A 77 -5.30 11.22 17.58
CA SER A 77 -6.57 10.76 18.17
C SER A 77 -6.50 10.57 19.69
N LEU A 78 -5.31 10.39 20.25
CA LEU A 78 -5.09 10.33 21.70
C LEU A 78 -4.92 11.71 22.33
N LEU A 79 -4.54 12.72 21.55
CA LEU A 79 -4.29 14.08 22.01
C LEU A 79 -5.48 15.03 21.79
N SER A 80 -6.39 14.68 20.87
CA SER A 80 -7.64 15.41 20.58
C SER A 80 -8.73 15.09 21.60
#